data_AF-A0A7I8VDK7-F1
#
_entry.id   AF-A0A7I8VDK7-F1
#
_cell.length_a   1.000
_cell.length_b   1.000
_cell.length_c   1.000
_cell.angle_alpha   90.00
_cell.angle_beta   90.00
_cell.angle_gamma   90.00
#
_symmetry.space_group_name_H-M   'P 1'
#
loop_
_entity.id
_entity.type
_entity.pdbx_description
1 polymer ?
#
loop_
_entity_poly.entity_id
_entity_poly.type
_entity_poly.pdbx_seq_one_letter_code
_entity_poly.pdbx_strand_id
1 'polypeptide(L)'
;MTNSEVKAESDEEMEHESLESSKSEGEESGSDTESGDEYHVSDLNDEDFDKKKTNLSTDMAYLEKQFENVKNDLYNAKLRQANDKIDAITKNIAPEYVIPLDKLRDQREIRRQVAKILREMRVKSNENKYEYEVNGARQSYESDRFMLSDNVRSELEEKIRKLEEDRHNIDITSDLFMESQSYRKTKKKTSAHEGLNEKRRKPVAVTGPYIVYMLEDSEIIEDWTAIRKILKQGELGEKKKKDIAAHQHRPLVPEKSYSEKNVHFDNKNNRLIYEGEVFSKDDNITIDMREDSPAL
;
A
#
# COMPACT_ATOMS: atom_id res chain seq x y z
N MET A 1 -18.02 -14.43 16.32
CA MET A 1 -16.98 -14.70 15.31
C MET A 1 -16.10 -15.79 15.89
N THR A 2 -16.35 -17.03 15.50
CA THR A 2 -15.55 -18.20 15.88
C THR A 2 -14.87 -18.69 14.61
N ASN A 3 -13.53 -18.66 14.59
CA ASN A 3 -12.69 -19.17 13.53
C ASN A 3 -12.91 -20.68 13.38
N SER A 4 -13.12 -21.14 12.16
CA SER A 4 -13.08 -22.56 11.81
C SER A 4 -11.80 -22.81 11.01
N GLU A 5 -10.95 -23.67 11.57
CA GLU A 5 -9.73 -24.22 11.00
C GLU A 5 -9.93 -24.76 9.57
N VAL A 6 -9.04 -24.36 8.68
CA VAL A 6 -8.86 -24.98 7.37
C VAL A 6 -7.94 -26.18 7.58
N LYS A 7 -8.54 -27.37 7.56
CA LYS A 7 -7.84 -28.66 7.59
C LYS A 7 -7.37 -28.96 6.16
N ALA A 8 -6.05 -29.15 6.00
CA ALA A 8 -5.46 -29.63 4.77
C ALA A 8 -5.97 -31.05 4.49
N GLU A 9 -6.54 -31.24 3.31
CA GLU A 9 -7.03 -32.53 2.82
C GLU A 9 -6.10 -33.03 1.72
N SER A 10 -5.83 -34.32 1.82
CA SER A 10 -4.76 -35.08 1.18
C SER A 10 -4.94 -35.18 -0.33
N ASP A 11 -3.85 -34.98 -1.06
CA ASP A 11 -3.70 -35.34 -2.46
C ASP A 11 -3.66 -36.88 -2.55
N GLU A 12 -4.70 -37.50 -3.10
CA GLU A 12 -4.68 -38.92 -3.49
C GLU A 12 -4.49 -38.98 -5.00
N GLU A 13 -3.23 -39.09 -5.43
CA GLU A 13 -2.85 -39.46 -6.79
C GLU A 13 -3.22 -40.94 -7.03
N MET A 14 -4.27 -41.15 -7.80
CA MET A 14 -4.71 -42.49 -8.22
C MET A 14 -3.92 -42.89 -9.48
N GLU A 15 -2.72 -43.43 -9.29
CA GLU A 15 -1.91 -44.01 -10.37
C GLU A 15 -2.51 -45.35 -10.85
N HIS A 16 -2.70 -45.42 -12.15
CA HIS A 16 -3.25 -46.56 -12.88
C HIS A 16 -2.13 -47.19 -13.70
N GLU A 17 -1.36 -48.12 -13.10
CA GLU A 17 -0.41 -48.93 -13.87
C GLU A 17 -0.79 -50.42 -13.87
N SER A 18 -0.80 -50.90 -15.10
CA SER A 18 -1.12 -52.21 -15.64
C SER A 18 -0.22 -53.32 -15.12
N LEU A 19 -0.84 -54.49 -14.95
CA LEU A 19 -0.27 -55.83 -14.94
C LEU A 19 1.08 -55.95 -15.68
N GLU A 20 2.14 -56.27 -14.95
CA GLU A 20 3.18 -57.13 -15.46
C GLU A 20 3.39 -58.35 -14.55
N SER A 21 3.40 -59.49 -15.23
CA SER A 21 3.67 -60.83 -14.74
C SER A 21 5.12 -60.94 -14.27
N SER A 22 5.37 -61.48 -13.07
CA SER A 22 6.24 -62.64 -12.88
C SER A 22 6.61 -62.87 -11.41
N LYS A 23 6.72 -64.16 -11.09
CA LYS A 23 7.48 -64.73 -9.96
C LYS A 23 6.74 -64.86 -8.62
N SER A 24 5.80 -65.81 -8.60
CA SER A 24 5.53 -66.59 -7.39
C SER A 24 6.74 -67.48 -7.12
N GLU A 25 7.55 -67.14 -6.12
CA GLU A 25 8.56 -68.04 -5.57
C GLU A 25 7.82 -69.20 -4.89
N GLY A 26 8.12 -70.41 -5.32
CA GLY A 26 7.56 -71.63 -4.78
C GLY A 26 8.17 -71.90 -3.41
N GLU A 27 7.34 -71.80 -2.37
CA GLU A 27 7.66 -72.40 -1.09
C GLU A 27 7.26 -73.88 -1.14
N GLU A 28 8.28 -74.72 -1.15
CA GLU A 28 8.17 -76.17 -1.10
C GLU A 28 7.64 -76.58 0.27
N SER A 29 6.34 -76.89 0.32
CA SER A 29 5.71 -77.50 1.48
C SER A 29 6.15 -78.96 1.57
N GLY A 30 7.19 -79.19 2.37
CA GLY A 30 7.59 -80.53 2.83
C GLY A 30 6.51 -81.13 3.73
N SER A 31 5.51 -81.77 3.13
CA SER A 31 4.64 -82.72 3.80
C SER A 31 5.14 -84.12 3.49
N ASP A 32 6.12 -84.54 4.29
CA ASP A 32 6.52 -85.93 4.43
C ASP A 32 5.42 -86.63 5.23
N THR A 33 4.52 -87.30 4.54
CA THR A 33 3.60 -88.28 5.13
C THR A 33 3.75 -89.57 4.37
N GLU A 34 4.87 -90.25 4.63
CA GLU A 34 4.94 -91.70 4.51
C GLU A 34 3.90 -92.29 5.50
N SER A 35 2.68 -92.47 5.02
CA SER A 35 1.74 -93.39 5.63
C SER A 35 1.26 -94.30 4.52
N GLY A 36 1.88 -95.49 4.49
CA GLY A 36 1.49 -96.57 3.63
C GLY A 36 0.07 -96.99 3.94
N ASP A 37 -0.86 -96.50 3.13
CA ASP A 37 -2.04 -97.25 2.78
C ASP A 37 -1.84 -97.69 1.33
N GLU A 38 -1.25 -98.87 1.17
CA GLU A 38 -1.57 -99.73 0.03
C GLU A 38 -3.05 -100.11 0.16
N TYR A 39 -3.94 -99.17 -0.18
CA TYR A 39 -5.34 -99.46 -0.37
C TYR A 39 -5.41 -100.56 -1.44
N HIS A 40 -5.89 -101.71 -1.02
CA HIS A 40 -6.23 -102.86 -1.85
C HIS A 40 -7.02 -102.41 -3.12
N VAL A 41 -6.33 -102.11 -4.22
CA VAL A 41 -6.93 -101.96 -5.57
C VAL A 41 -7.19 -103.34 -6.14
N SER A 42 -7.87 -104.18 -5.37
CA SER A 42 -8.23 -105.53 -5.77
C SER A 42 -9.56 -105.98 -5.18
N ASP A 43 -10.31 -105.07 -4.54
CA ASP A 43 -11.67 -105.29 -4.05
C ASP A 43 -12.67 -104.22 -4.55
N LEU A 44 -12.27 -103.40 -5.53
CA LEU A 44 -13.19 -102.60 -6.33
C LEU A 44 -13.31 -103.29 -7.69
N ASN A 45 -14.51 -103.73 -8.04
CA ASN A 45 -14.79 -104.21 -9.39
C ASN A 45 -14.48 -103.09 -10.39
N ASP A 46 -14.09 -103.45 -11.62
CA ASP A 46 -13.84 -102.49 -12.72
C ASP A 46 -15.00 -101.47 -12.88
N GLU A 47 -16.23 -101.90 -12.58
CA GLU A 47 -17.43 -101.06 -12.56
C GLU A 47 -17.35 -99.88 -11.57
N ASP A 48 -16.75 -100.05 -10.40
CA ASP A 48 -16.66 -98.98 -9.39
C ASP A 48 -15.59 -97.94 -9.76
N PHE A 49 -14.52 -98.38 -10.43
CA PHE A 49 -13.55 -97.49 -11.04
C PHE A 49 -14.18 -96.68 -12.18
N ASP A 50 -14.95 -97.32 -13.05
CA ASP A 50 -15.67 -96.65 -14.14
C ASP A 50 -16.70 -95.64 -13.60
N LYS A 51 -17.46 -95.99 -12.55
CA LYS A 51 -18.38 -95.06 -11.87
C LYS A 51 -17.65 -93.83 -11.33
N LYS A 52 -16.49 -94.00 -10.70
CA LYS A 52 -15.70 -92.88 -10.16
C LYS A 52 -15.19 -91.98 -11.30
N LYS A 53 -14.74 -92.56 -12.41
CA LYS A 53 -14.33 -91.82 -13.61
C LYS A 53 -15.48 -91.04 -14.23
N THR A 54 -16.68 -91.62 -14.34
CA THR A 54 -17.86 -90.91 -14.86
C THR A 54 -18.29 -89.77 -13.96
N ASN A 55 -18.22 -89.95 -12.64
CA ASN A 55 -18.55 -88.91 -11.67
C ASN A 55 -17.57 -87.73 -11.76
N LEU A 56 -16.25 -88.01 -11.80
CA LEU A 56 -15.22 -86.99 -12.02
C LEU A 56 -15.42 -86.23 -13.33
N SER A 57 -15.75 -86.95 -14.42
CA SER A 57 -16.04 -86.32 -15.70
C SER A 57 -17.30 -85.44 -15.66
N THR A 58 -18.31 -85.84 -14.89
CA THR A 58 -19.56 -85.08 -14.71
C THR A 58 -19.31 -83.82 -13.88
N ASP A 59 -18.53 -83.94 -12.80
CA ASP A 59 -18.13 -82.81 -11.95
C ASP A 59 -17.29 -81.80 -12.73
N MET A 60 -16.34 -82.27 -13.55
CA MET A 60 -15.56 -81.40 -14.44
C MET A 60 -16.45 -80.68 -15.45
N ALA A 61 -17.38 -81.38 -16.10
CA ALA A 61 -18.32 -80.75 -17.03
C ALA A 61 -19.25 -79.75 -16.32
N TYR A 62 -19.65 -80.02 -15.08
CA TYR A 62 -20.42 -79.11 -14.25
C TYR A 62 -19.62 -77.85 -13.90
N LEU A 63 -18.36 -77.99 -13.46
CA LEU A 63 -17.47 -76.88 -13.17
C LEU A 63 -17.23 -76.02 -14.41
N GLU A 64 -16.97 -76.62 -15.56
CA GLU A 64 -16.75 -75.91 -16.82
C GLU A 64 -17.99 -75.10 -17.23
N LYS A 65 -19.19 -75.66 -17.04
CA LYS A 65 -20.45 -74.92 -17.24
C LYS A 65 -20.59 -73.75 -16.27
N GLN A 66 -20.20 -73.90 -14.99
CA GLN A 66 -20.22 -72.78 -14.04
C GLN A 66 -19.23 -71.69 -14.43
N PHE A 67 -18.02 -72.06 -14.88
CA PHE A 67 -17.05 -71.09 -15.40
C PHE A 67 -17.58 -70.35 -16.62
N GLU A 68 -18.22 -71.03 -17.56
CA GLU A 68 -18.82 -70.42 -18.74
C GLU A 68 -19.93 -69.43 -18.36
N ASN A 69 -20.78 -69.78 -17.37
CA ASN A 69 -21.82 -68.89 -16.87
C ASN A 69 -21.22 -67.63 -16.24
N VAL A 70 -20.25 -67.78 -15.33
CA VAL A 70 -19.59 -66.64 -14.66
C VAL A 70 -18.87 -65.74 -15.66
N LYS A 71 -18.20 -66.33 -16.66
CA LYS A 71 -17.55 -65.60 -17.74
C LYS A 71 -18.56 -64.79 -18.56
N ASN A 72 -19.70 -65.38 -18.91
CA ASN A 72 -20.77 -64.69 -19.64
C ASN A 72 -21.39 -63.58 -18.80
N ASP A 73 -21.62 -63.80 -17.51
CA ASP A 73 -22.15 -62.78 -16.61
C ASP A 73 -21.18 -61.60 -16.47
N LEU A 74 -19.88 -61.87 -16.33
CA LEU A 74 -18.85 -60.83 -16.30
C LEU A 74 -18.80 -60.03 -17.59
N TYR A 75 -18.84 -60.71 -18.75
CA TYR A 75 -18.84 -60.06 -20.06
C TYR A 75 -20.08 -59.16 -20.22
N ASN A 76 -21.26 -59.68 -19.89
CA ASN A 76 -22.52 -58.94 -19.97
C ASN A 76 -22.53 -57.74 -19.01
N ALA A 77 -22.01 -57.90 -17.79
CA ALA A 77 -21.87 -56.80 -16.83
C ALA A 77 -20.93 -55.71 -17.38
N LYS A 78 -19.81 -56.09 -18.00
CA LYS A 78 -18.87 -55.12 -18.60
C LYS A 78 -19.47 -54.40 -19.79
N LEU A 79 -20.20 -55.12 -20.65
CA LEU A 79 -20.91 -54.54 -21.78
C LEU A 79 -21.99 -53.56 -21.33
N ARG A 80 -22.75 -53.89 -20.27
CA ARG A 80 -23.72 -52.97 -19.65
C ARG A 80 -23.04 -51.70 -19.12
N GLN A 81 -21.95 -51.84 -18.38
CA GLN A 81 -21.20 -50.69 -17.89
C GLN A 81 -20.73 -49.77 -19.04
N ALA A 82 -20.26 -50.35 -20.15
CA ALA A 82 -19.85 -49.57 -21.32
C ALA A 82 -21.04 -48.87 -21.98
N ASN A 83 -22.15 -49.59 -22.17
CA ASN A 83 -23.37 -49.02 -22.74
C ASN A 83 -23.95 -47.90 -21.88
N ASP A 84 -23.98 -48.07 -20.55
CA ASP A 84 -24.47 -47.04 -19.62
C ASP A 84 -23.62 -45.77 -19.69
N LYS A 85 -22.28 -45.91 -19.83
CA LYS A 85 -21.38 -44.77 -20.04
C LYS A 85 -21.65 -44.08 -21.38
N ILE A 86 -21.82 -44.84 -22.47
CA ILE A 86 -22.16 -44.29 -23.79
C ILE A 86 -23.49 -43.56 -23.72
N ASP A 87 -24.51 -44.14 -23.09
CA ASP A 87 -25.82 -43.54 -22.89
C ASP A 87 -25.74 -42.23 -22.10
N ALA A 88 -24.97 -42.21 -21.01
CA ALA A 88 -24.76 -41.02 -20.20
C ALA A 88 -24.07 -39.89 -20.99
N ILE A 89 -23.09 -40.24 -21.83
CA ILE A 89 -22.42 -39.30 -22.74
C ILE A 89 -23.40 -38.78 -23.79
N THR A 90 -24.16 -39.68 -24.43
CA THR A 90 -25.12 -39.34 -25.50
C THR A 90 -26.24 -38.44 -24.97
N LYS A 91 -26.67 -38.66 -23.72
CA LYS A 91 -27.65 -37.81 -23.02
C LYS A 91 -27.04 -36.52 -22.46
N ASN A 92 -25.72 -36.33 -22.55
CA ASN A 92 -24.96 -35.22 -21.94
C ASN A 92 -25.12 -35.11 -20.42
N ILE A 93 -25.26 -36.25 -19.73
CA ILE A 93 -25.40 -36.34 -18.27
C ILE A 93 -24.13 -36.95 -17.64
N ALA A 94 -23.18 -37.41 -18.45
CA ALA A 94 -21.92 -37.98 -17.96
C ALA A 94 -21.21 -37.02 -16.99
N PRO A 95 -21.09 -37.39 -15.70
CA PRO A 95 -20.65 -36.48 -14.65
C PRO A 95 -19.21 -36.00 -14.85
N GLU A 96 -18.38 -36.86 -15.45
CA GLU A 96 -16.99 -36.57 -15.81
C GLU A 96 -16.85 -35.32 -16.70
N TYR A 97 -17.86 -35.00 -17.51
CA TYR A 97 -17.86 -33.82 -18.39
C TYR A 97 -18.76 -32.69 -17.87
N VAL A 98 -19.90 -33.03 -17.28
CA VAL A 98 -20.87 -32.04 -16.79
C VAL A 98 -20.29 -31.23 -15.63
N ILE A 99 -19.64 -31.88 -14.67
CA ILE A 99 -19.10 -31.19 -13.48
C ILE A 99 -18.02 -30.16 -13.87
N PRO A 100 -17.01 -30.49 -14.69
CA PRO A 100 -16.04 -29.49 -15.16
C PRO A 100 -16.69 -28.39 -16.00
N LEU A 101 -17.70 -28.71 -16.81
CA LEU A 101 -18.40 -27.73 -17.63
C LEU A 101 -19.16 -26.71 -16.78
N ASP A 102 -19.85 -27.15 -15.74
CA ASP A 102 -20.57 -26.26 -14.82
C ASP A 102 -19.60 -25.38 -14.02
N LYS A 103 -18.49 -25.95 -13.53
CA LYS A 103 -17.40 -25.15 -12.94
C LYS A 103 -16.90 -24.05 -13.88
N LEU A 104 -16.71 -24.36 -15.17
CA LEU A 104 -16.25 -23.39 -16.16
C LEU A 104 -17.33 -22.32 -16.44
N ARG A 105 -18.60 -22.69 -16.45
CA ARG A 105 -19.73 -21.75 -16.59
C ARG A 105 -19.77 -20.77 -15.42
N ASP A 106 -19.59 -21.28 -14.20
CA ASP A 106 -19.53 -20.46 -12.98
C ASP A 106 -18.35 -19.50 -13.02
N GLN A 107 -17.15 -19.99 -13.39
CA GLN A 107 -15.97 -19.13 -13.55
C GLN A 107 -16.17 -18.04 -14.60
N ARG A 108 -16.78 -18.37 -15.73
CA ARG A 108 -17.12 -17.39 -16.77
C ARG A 108 -18.06 -16.31 -16.23
N GLU A 109 -19.07 -16.73 -15.47
CA GLU A 109 -20.04 -15.82 -14.88
C GLU A 109 -19.39 -14.88 -13.85
N ILE A 110 -18.55 -15.41 -12.96
CA ILE A 110 -17.76 -14.61 -12.02
C ILE A 110 -16.88 -13.61 -12.77
N ARG A 111 -16.13 -14.05 -13.80
CA ARG A 111 -15.30 -13.15 -14.62
C ARG A 111 -16.11 -12.04 -15.26
N ARG A 112 -17.32 -12.33 -15.74
CA ARG A 112 -18.24 -11.34 -16.32
C ARG A 112 -18.67 -10.31 -15.28
N GLN A 113 -19.05 -10.75 -14.07
CA GLN A 113 -19.46 -9.86 -12.99
C GLN A 113 -18.30 -8.97 -12.53
N VAL A 114 -17.11 -9.54 -12.32
CA VAL A 114 -15.90 -8.80 -11.96
C VAL A 114 -15.56 -7.76 -13.03
N ALA A 115 -15.61 -8.12 -14.31
CA ALA A 115 -15.37 -7.18 -15.41
C ALA A 115 -16.37 -6.02 -15.42
N LYS A 116 -17.64 -6.29 -15.11
CA LYS A 116 -18.68 -5.25 -14.99
C LYS A 116 -18.35 -4.27 -13.85
N ILE A 117 -18.10 -4.79 -12.65
CA ILE A 117 -17.75 -3.96 -11.48
C ILE A 117 -16.48 -3.15 -11.75
N LEU A 118 -15.47 -3.77 -12.34
CA LEU A 118 -14.20 -3.11 -12.66
C LEU A 118 -14.39 -1.99 -13.68
N ARG A 119 -15.27 -2.17 -14.67
CA ARG A 119 -15.65 -1.08 -15.59
C ARG A 119 -16.33 0.07 -14.85
N GLU A 120 -17.30 -0.22 -14.00
CA GLU A 120 -18.03 0.79 -13.21
C GLU A 120 -17.07 1.58 -12.31
N MET A 121 -16.16 0.89 -11.62
CA MET A 121 -15.15 1.53 -10.75
C MET A 121 -14.16 2.39 -11.55
N ARG A 122 -13.75 1.96 -12.75
CA ARG A 122 -12.88 2.75 -13.63
C ARG A 122 -13.58 4.02 -14.13
N VAL A 123 -14.85 3.91 -14.53
CA VAL A 123 -15.65 5.07 -14.93
C VAL A 123 -15.75 6.06 -13.78
N LYS A 124 -16.13 5.59 -12.58
CA LYS A 124 -16.22 6.42 -11.38
C LYS A 124 -14.88 7.07 -11.01
N SER A 125 -13.77 6.34 -11.14
CA SER A 125 -12.43 6.89 -10.90
C SER A 125 -12.08 8.00 -11.90
N ASN A 126 -12.46 7.83 -13.17
CA ASN A 126 -12.24 8.86 -14.19
C ASN A 126 -13.14 10.08 -13.96
N GLU A 127 -14.40 9.89 -13.59
CA GLU A 127 -15.32 10.98 -13.21
C GLU A 127 -14.75 11.78 -12.04
N ASN A 128 -14.32 11.11 -10.98
CA ASN A 128 -13.69 11.77 -9.84
C ASN A 128 -12.45 12.57 -10.25
N LYS A 129 -11.55 11.99 -11.07
CA LYS A 129 -10.37 12.70 -11.58
C LYS A 129 -10.77 13.95 -12.35
N TYR A 130 -11.73 13.82 -13.25
CA TYR A 130 -12.26 14.96 -14.01
C TYR A 130 -12.80 16.05 -13.08
N GLU A 131 -13.60 15.69 -12.07
CA GLU A 131 -14.12 16.65 -11.11
C GLU A 131 -13.01 17.32 -10.28
N TYR A 132 -11.98 16.58 -9.86
CA TYR A 132 -10.84 17.15 -9.15
C TYR A 132 -10.05 18.12 -10.01
N GLU A 133 -9.82 17.80 -11.29
CA GLU A 133 -9.14 18.70 -12.23
C GLU A 133 -9.97 19.97 -12.48
N VAL A 134 -11.27 19.85 -12.69
CA VAL A 134 -12.17 21.02 -12.87
C VAL A 134 -12.18 21.91 -11.63
N ASN A 135 -12.29 21.31 -10.44
CA ASN A 135 -12.28 22.05 -9.19
C ASN A 135 -10.91 22.69 -8.91
N GLY A 136 -9.81 21.98 -9.19
CA GLY A 136 -8.46 22.51 -9.08
C GLY A 136 -8.22 23.70 -10.01
N ALA A 137 -8.63 23.59 -11.27
CA ALA A 137 -8.54 24.67 -12.25
C ALA A 137 -9.38 25.88 -11.82
N ARG A 138 -10.60 25.64 -11.33
CA ARG A 138 -11.47 26.71 -10.82
C ARG A 138 -10.86 27.43 -9.62
N GLN A 139 -10.36 26.68 -8.64
CA GLN A 139 -9.74 27.27 -7.45
C GLN A 139 -8.46 28.05 -7.81
N SER A 140 -7.64 27.51 -8.72
CA SER A 140 -6.45 28.22 -9.22
C SER A 140 -6.85 29.54 -9.87
N TYR A 141 -7.84 29.52 -10.76
CA TYR A 141 -8.35 30.72 -11.41
C TYR A 141 -8.89 31.76 -10.41
N GLU A 142 -9.69 31.32 -9.43
CA GLU A 142 -10.23 32.22 -8.40
C GLU A 142 -9.12 32.81 -7.53
N SER A 143 -8.09 32.02 -7.20
CA SER A 143 -6.89 32.45 -6.46
C SER A 143 -6.09 33.47 -7.27
N ASP A 144 -5.77 33.18 -8.53
CA ASP A 144 -5.00 34.08 -9.40
C ASP A 144 -5.73 35.41 -9.61
N ARG A 145 -7.06 35.35 -9.80
CA ARG A 145 -7.90 36.55 -9.90
C ARG A 145 -7.84 37.39 -8.62
N PHE A 146 -7.92 36.75 -7.45
CA PHE A 146 -7.83 37.44 -6.16
C PHE A 146 -6.44 38.06 -5.96
N MET A 147 -5.38 37.29 -6.19
CA MET A 147 -3.99 37.75 -6.09
C MET A 147 -3.71 38.91 -7.03
N LEU A 148 -4.20 38.87 -8.27
CA LEU A 148 -4.05 39.97 -9.22
C LEU A 148 -4.77 41.23 -8.74
N SER A 149 -5.99 41.10 -8.22
CA SER A 149 -6.75 42.22 -7.66
C SER A 149 -6.02 42.86 -6.48
N ASP A 150 -5.49 42.05 -5.57
CA ASP A 150 -4.73 42.52 -4.41
C ASP A 150 -3.40 43.17 -4.82
N ASN A 151 -2.71 42.62 -5.82
CA ASN A 151 -1.49 43.22 -6.37
C ASN A 151 -1.79 44.59 -6.97
N VAL A 152 -2.81 44.71 -7.83
CA VAL A 152 -3.20 45.99 -8.44
C VAL A 152 -3.61 47.00 -7.37
N ARG A 153 -4.35 46.56 -6.35
CA ARG A 153 -4.72 47.40 -5.21
C ARG A 153 -3.49 47.89 -4.46
N SER A 154 -2.55 47.00 -4.14
CA SER A 154 -1.32 47.34 -3.42
C SER A 154 -0.45 48.32 -4.21
N GLU A 155 -0.32 48.13 -5.53
CA GLU A 155 0.39 49.07 -6.40
C GLU A 155 -0.25 50.46 -6.41
N LEU A 156 -1.59 50.54 -6.42
CA LEU A 156 -2.31 51.81 -6.36
C LEU A 156 -2.12 52.49 -5.00
N GLU A 157 -2.21 51.73 -3.90
CA GLU A 157 -1.96 52.25 -2.54
C GLU A 157 -0.51 52.74 -2.38
N GLU A 158 0.48 52.05 -2.95
CA GLU A 158 1.87 52.50 -2.94
C GLU A 158 2.07 53.76 -3.80
N LYS A 159 1.43 53.85 -4.98
CA LYS A 159 1.45 55.06 -5.82
C LYS A 159 0.83 56.25 -5.09
N ILE A 160 -0.29 56.05 -4.40
CA ILE A 160 -0.92 57.09 -3.58
C ILE A 160 0.05 57.54 -2.48
N ARG A 161 0.64 56.60 -1.73
CA ARG A 161 1.61 56.92 -0.67
C ARG A 161 2.80 57.72 -1.21
N LYS A 162 3.39 57.32 -2.34
CA LYS A 162 4.50 58.04 -2.97
C LYS A 162 4.10 59.47 -3.38
N LEU A 163 2.90 59.66 -3.92
CA LEU A 163 2.40 60.99 -4.26
C LEU A 163 2.17 61.86 -3.02
N GLU A 164 1.73 61.28 -1.91
CA GLU A 164 1.59 61.98 -0.63
C GLU A 164 2.95 62.37 -0.04
N GLU A 165 3.93 61.47 -0.09
CA GLU A 165 5.32 61.73 0.30
C GLU A 165 5.93 62.82 -0.59
N ASP A 166 5.77 62.75 -1.90
CA ASP A 166 6.25 63.78 -2.84
C ASP A 166 5.61 65.14 -2.59
N ARG A 167 4.29 65.19 -2.30
CA ARG A 167 3.62 66.43 -1.90
C ARG A 167 4.24 67.02 -0.64
N HIS A 168 4.40 66.20 0.39
CA HIS A 168 5.00 66.62 1.66
C HIS A 168 6.47 67.04 1.49
N ASN A 169 7.22 66.36 0.62
CA ASN A 169 8.60 66.73 0.27
C ASN A 169 8.66 68.10 -0.43
N ILE A 170 7.74 68.38 -1.36
CA ILE A 170 7.64 69.71 -2.01
C ILE A 170 7.32 70.78 -0.96
N ASP A 171 6.36 70.53 -0.07
CA ASP A 171 5.98 71.48 1.00
C ASP A 171 7.20 71.81 1.90
N ILE A 172 7.92 70.78 2.39
CA ILE A 172 9.15 70.98 3.18
C ILE A 172 10.21 71.76 2.40
N THR A 173 10.44 71.40 1.13
CA THR A 173 11.49 72.03 0.32
C THR A 173 11.15 73.49 0.02
N SER A 174 9.86 73.79 -0.20
CA SER A 174 9.34 75.15 -0.34
C SER A 174 9.52 75.96 0.93
N ASP A 175 9.14 75.41 2.10
CA ASP A 175 9.31 76.07 3.39
C ASP A 175 10.79 76.35 3.69
N LEU A 176 11.67 75.38 3.47
CA LEU A 176 13.11 75.54 3.67
C LEU A 176 13.72 76.56 2.70
N PHE A 177 13.23 76.61 1.46
CA PHE A 177 13.65 77.62 0.49
C PHE A 177 13.18 79.03 0.89
N MET A 178 11.93 79.18 1.35
CA MET A 178 11.39 80.44 1.86
C MET A 178 12.11 80.91 3.14
N GLU A 179 12.46 79.98 4.02
CA GLU A 179 13.27 80.22 5.21
C GLU A 179 14.68 80.70 4.82
N SER A 180 15.33 80.05 3.84
CA SER A 180 16.64 80.47 3.30
C SER A 180 16.65 81.89 2.69
N GLN A 181 15.52 82.30 2.10
CA GLN A 181 15.33 83.66 1.59
C GLN A 181 15.10 84.67 2.72
N SER A 182 14.45 84.25 3.80
CA SER A 182 14.21 85.07 4.98
C SER A 182 15.50 85.34 5.75
N TYR A 183 16.39 84.35 5.91
CA TYR A 183 17.72 84.55 6.53
C TYR A 183 18.63 85.52 5.76
N ARG A 184 18.51 85.61 4.42
CA ARG A 184 19.24 86.60 3.63
C ARG A 184 18.70 88.02 3.79
N LYS A 185 17.42 88.18 4.14
CA LYS A 185 16.81 89.49 4.41
C LYS A 185 17.05 89.98 5.85
N THR A 186 17.32 89.10 6.80
CA THR A 186 17.59 89.46 8.22
C THR A 186 19.05 89.82 8.50
N LYS A 187 20.02 89.38 7.69
CA LYS A 187 21.44 89.77 7.83
C LYS A 187 21.74 91.26 7.63
N LYS A 188 20.77 92.07 7.17
CA LYS A 188 20.89 93.53 7.09
C LYS A 188 20.37 94.27 8.34
N LYS A 189 19.93 93.55 9.39
CA LYS A 189 19.37 94.12 10.63
C LYS A 189 19.87 93.46 11.93
N THR A 190 21.04 92.84 11.92
CA THR A 190 21.65 92.28 13.15
C THR A 190 23.05 92.87 13.37
N SER A 191 23.11 94.15 13.69
CA SER A 191 24.25 94.81 14.37
C SER A 191 23.83 95.42 15.71
N ALA A 192 22.63 95.13 16.20
CA ALA A 192 22.10 95.78 17.39
C ALA A 192 21.13 94.85 18.15
N HIS A 193 21.61 93.71 18.62
CA HIS A 193 21.03 93.09 19.83
C HIS A 193 21.96 92.00 20.41
N GLU A 194 23.18 92.38 20.77
CA GLU A 194 23.98 91.57 21.69
C GLU A 194 23.64 92.02 23.11
N GLY A 195 22.86 91.20 23.81
CA GLY A 195 22.44 91.50 25.17
C GLY A 195 21.22 90.68 25.55
N LEU A 196 21.42 89.85 26.59
CA LEU A 196 20.40 89.20 27.40
C LEU A 196 19.89 87.86 26.87
N ASN A 197 20.54 86.77 27.29
CA ASN A 197 20.00 85.84 28.29
C ASN A 197 20.76 84.50 28.29
N GLU A 198 21.99 84.50 28.80
CA GLU A 198 22.64 83.26 29.25
C GLU A 198 22.75 83.29 30.78
N LYS A 199 21.81 82.62 31.44
CA LYS A 199 21.92 82.27 32.86
C LYS A 199 23.06 81.27 33.00
N ARG A 200 24.27 81.81 33.21
CA ARG A 200 25.48 81.09 33.63
C ARG A 200 25.18 80.32 34.91
N ARG A 201 24.87 79.02 34.79
CA ARG A 201 24.96 78.09 35.92
C ARG A 201 26.45 77.80 36.16
N LYS A 202 26.92 78.07 37.38
CA LYS A 202 28.28 77.77 37.80
C LYS A 202 28.54 76.25 37.63
N PRO A 203 29.71 75.82 37.11
CA PRO A 203 30.04 74.40 37.09
C PRO A 203 30.14 73.91 38.52
N VAL A 204 29.27 72.97 38.91
CA VAL A 204 29.37 72.25 40.17
C VAL A 204 30.49 71.24 40.00
N ALA A 205 31.64 71.49 40.61
CA ALA A 205 32.72 70.51 40.69
C ALA A 205 32.26 69.38 41.62
N VAL A 206 31.87 68.24 41.04
CA VAL A 206 31.62 67.01 41.78
C VAL A 206 32.95 66.31 41.95
N THR A 207 33.56 66.46 43.12
CA THR A 207 34.77 65.73 43.52
C THR A 207 34.35 64.37 44.08
N GLY A 208 34.34 63.34 43.23
CA GLY A 208 34.06 61.94 43.61
C GLY A 208 33.65 61.10 42.38
N PRO A 209 33.81 59.77 42.40
CA PRO A 209 33.51 58.92 41.24
C PRO A 209 32.03 59.05 40.87
N TYR A 210 31.76 59.60 39.69
CA TYR A 210 30.42 59.82 39.16
C TYR A 210 29.97 58.57 38.40
N ILE A 211 28.86 57.97 38.81
CA ILE A 211 28.19 56.93 38.02
C ILE A 211 27.34 57.65 36.97
N VAL A 212 27.78 57.58 35.71
CA VAL A 212 27.03 58.09 34.55
C VAL A 212 25.91 57.08 34.26
N TYR A 213 24.65 57.48 34.45
CA TYR A 213 23.47 56.64 34.17
C TYR A 213 23.03 56.66 32.70
N MET A 214 23.69 57.47 31.87
CA MET A 214 23.41 57.56 30.44
C MET A 214 24.38 56.63 29.72
N LEU A 215 23.84 55.61 29.07
CA LEU A 215 24.60 54.76 28.15
C LEU A 215 25.18 55.63 27.03
N GLU A 216 26.35 55.25 26.52
CA GLU A 216 26.97 55.95 25.40
C GLU A 216 26.16 55.68 24.11
N ASP A 217 26.15 56.62 23.16
CA ASP A 217 25.37 56.47 21.91
C ASP A 217 25.74 55.18 21.15
N SER A 218 26.97 54.68 21.32
CA SER A 218 27.45 53.40 20.80
C SER A 218 26.68 52.20 21.37
N GLU A 219 26.48 52.15 22.69
CA GLU A 219 25.74 51.08 23.38
C GLU A 219 24.23 51.14 23.05
N ILE A 220 23.67 52.35 22.93
CA ILE A 220 22.28 52.55 22.51
C ILE A 220 22.06 52.03 21.09
N ILE A 221 23.00 52.29 20.17
CA ILE A 221 22.94 51.80 18.79
C ILE A 221 23.10 50.27 18.75
N GLU A 222 23.99 49.70 19.56
CA GLU A 222 24.18 48.25 19.65
C GLU A 222 22.89 47.55 20.13
N ASP A 223 22.28 48.01 21.22
CA ASP A 223 21.01 47.49 21.73
C ASP A 223 19.87 47.66 20.72
N TRP A 224 19.80 48.81 20.07
CA TRP A 224 18.83 49.05 19.01
C TRP A 224 18.97 48.04 17.87
N THR A 225 20.20 47.73 17.46
CA THR A 225 20.45 46.74 16.40
C THR A 225 20.12 45.32 16.85
N ALA A 226 20.40 44.98 18.12
CA ALA A 226 20.03 43.71 18.71
C ALA A 226 18.50 43.52 18.75
N ILE A 227 17.76 44.54 19.19
CA ILE A 227 16.29 44.53 19.19
C ILE A 227 15.74 44.35 17.76
N ARG A 228 16.28 45.10 16.79
CA ARG A 228 15.84 45.01 15.39
C ARG A 228 16.13 43.64 14.77
N LYS A 229 17.26 43.01 15.14
CA LYS A 229 17.62 41.66 14.69
C LYS A 229 16.64 40.61 15.23
N ILE A 230 16.23 40.72 16.50
CA ILE A 230 15.26 39.83 17.13
C ILE A 230 13.87 40.02 16.52
N LEU A 231 13.43 41.27 16.30
CA LEU A 231 12.13 41.55 15.66
C LEU A 231 12.05 40.98 14.24
N LYS A 232 13.13 41.13 13.45
CA LYS A 232 13.21 40.59 12.08
C LYS A 232 13.23 39.06 12.05
N GLN A 233 13.81 38.40 13.06
CA GLN A 233 13.76 36.95 13.23
C GLN A 233 12.38 36.46 13.73
N GLY A 234 11.71 37.24 14.57
CA GLY A 234 10.33 37.00 15.02
C GLY A 234 9.32 37.03 13.86
N GLU A 235 9.42 38.01 12.96
CA GLU A 235 8.57 38.11 11.75
C GLU A 235 8.78 36.93 10.78
N LEU A 236 9.98 36.34 10.73
CA LEU A 236 10.26 35.15 9.93
C LEU A 236 9.71 33.86 10.58
N GLY A 237 9.60 33.85 11.93
CA GLY A 237 9.01 32.76 12.70
C GLY A 237 7.47 32.74 12.68
N GLU A 238 6.83 33.91 12.60
CA GLU A 238 5.36 34.00 12.48
C GLU A 238 4.84 33.59 11.11
N LYS A 239 5.62 33.82 10.03
CA LYS A 239 5.29 33.31 8.69
C LYS A 239 5.26 31.77 8.66
N LYS A 240 6.26 31.12 9.27
CA LYS A 240 6.30 29.64 9.38
C LYS A 240 5.18 29.04 10.22
N LYS A 241 4.60 29.77 11.19
CA LYS A 241 3.46 29.27 11.98
C LYS A 241 2.11 29.45 11.28
N LYS A 242 1.95 30.48 10.44
CA LYS A 242 0.74 30.67 9.62
C LYS A 242 0.69 29.69 8.44
N ASP A 243 1.84 29.33 7.87
CA ASP A 243 1.90 28.36 6.77
C ASP A 243 1.51 26.93 7.20
N ILE A 244 1.74 26.54 8.46
CA ILE A 244 1.37 25.20 8.99
C ILE A 244 -0.14 25.10 9.28
N ALA A 245 -0.79 26.20 9.69
CA ALA A 245 -2.24 26.19 9.96
C ALA A 245 -3.10 26.27 8.67
N ALA A 246 -2.55 26.77 7.57
CA ALA A 246 -3.27 26.92 6.30
C ALA A 246 -3.26 25.67 5.39
N HIS A 247 -2.56 24.59 5.77
CA HIS A 247 -2.35 23.41 4.92
C HIS A 247 -3.21 22.18 5.25
N GLN A 248 -4.31 22.30 6.02
CA GLN A 248 -5.17 21.14 6.31
C GLN A 248 -6.11 20.70 5.17
N HIS A 249 -6.17 21.40 4.03
CA HIS A 249 -6.90 20.89 2.85
C HIS A 249 -6.17 21.21 1.55
N ARG A 250 -5.25 20.32 1.16
CA ARG A 250 -4.72 20.22 -0.20
C ARG A 250 -4.53 18.74 -0.56
N PRO A 251 -5.20 18.18 -1.58
CA PRO A 251 -4.83 16.89 -2.12
C PRO A 251 -3.59 17.07 -3.00
N LEU A 252 -2.52 16.38 -2.65
CA LEU A 252 -1.29 16.30 -3.44
C LEU A 252 -1.51 15.31 -4.60
N VAL A 253 -1.23 15.76 -5.82
CA VAL A 253 -0.93 14.89 -6.97
C VAL A 253 0.38 14.16 -6.68
N PRO A 254 0.51 12.84 -6.93
CA PRO A 254 1.77 12.15 -6.70
C PRO A 254 2.75 12.45 -7.83
N GLU A 255 3.73 13.29 -7.52
CA GLU A 255 4.97 13.41 -8.27
C GLU A 255 5.82 12.15 -8.04
N LYS A 256 6.33 11.56 -9.12
CA LYS A 256 7.16 10.35 -9.06
C LYS A 256 8.52 10.68 -8.44
N SER A 257 8.72 10.30 -7.18
CA SER A 257 10.06 10.19 -6.58
C SER A 257 10.34 8.72 -6.26
N TYR A 258 11.43 8.22 -6.82
CA TYR A 258 11.96 6.89 -6.57
C TYR A 258 12.41 6.76 -5.10
N SER A 259 12.01 5.64 -4.49
CA SER A 259 12.62 4.95 -3.34
C SER A 259 13.05 5.76 -2.12
N GLU A 260 12.22 5.72 -1.06
CA GLU A 260 12.70 5.71 0.32
C GLU A 260 11.72 4.88 1.18
N LYS A 261 12.10 3.62 1.40
CA LYS A 261 11.64 2.64 2.42
C LYS A 261 10.20 2.79 2.92
N ASN A 262 9.34 1.86 2.50
CA ASN A 262 7.93 1.71 2.88
C ASN A 262 7.77 1.31 4.36
N VAL A 263 8.13 2.20 5.29
CA VAL A 263 8.00 1.97 6.73
C VAL A 263 7.01 2.97 7.31
N HIS A 264 5.89 2.46 7.83
CA HIS A 264 4.86 3.26 8.49
C HIS A 264 4.55 2.70 9.87
N PHE A 265 4.59 3.54 10.90
CA PHE A 265 4.22 3.14 12.26
C PHE A 265 2.84 3.71 12.64
N ASP A 266 1.89 2.83 12.93
CA ASP A 266 0.56 3.19 13.39
C ASP A 266 0.53 3.32 14.92
N ASN A 267 0.65 4.56 15.40
CA ASN A 267 0.62 4.92 16.83
C ASN A 267 -0.68 4.53 17.55
N LYS A 268 -1.80 4.32 16.83
CA LYS A 268 -3.08 3.97 17.48
C LYS A 268 -3.15 2.50 17.85
N ASN A 269 -2.46 1.65 17.10
CA ASN A 269 -2.51 0.21 17.26
C ASN A 269 -1.16 -0.40 17.66
N ASN A 270 -0.10 0.42 17.83
CA ASN A 270 1.28 -0.01 18.07
C ASN A 270 1.75 -1.07 17.07
N ARG A 271 1.52 -0.81 15.77
CA ARG A 271 1.89 -1.73 14.67
C ARG A 271 2.86 -1.05 13.72
N LEU A 272 3.90 -1.79 13.33
CA LEU A 272 4.87 -1.39 12.31
C LEU A 272 4.48 -2.03 10.99
N ILE A 273 4.38 -1.24 9.92
CA ILE A 273 4.13 -1.72 8.56
C ILE A 273 5.41 -1.53 7.77
N TYR A 274 6.03 -2.63 7.34
CA TYR A 274 7.25 -2.63 6.51
C TYR A 274 6.96 -3.43 5.23
N GLU A 275 7.13 -2.81 4.06
CA GLU A 275 6.93 -3.45 2.74
C GLU A 275 5.56 -4.16 2.54
N GLY A 276 4.54 -3.75 3.30
CA GLY A 276 3.19 -4.32 3.23
C GLY A 276 2.89 -5.40 4.28
N GLU A 277 3.89 -5.79 5.08
CA GLU A 277 3.73 -6.71 6.21
C GLU A 277 3.52 -5.94 7.51
N VAL A 278 2.69 -6.47 8.41
CA VAL A 278 2.29 -5.81 9.66
C VAL A 278 2.90 -6.57 10.84
N PHE A 279 3.73 -5.88 11.60
CA PHE A 279 4.44 -6.42 12.77
C PHE A 279 3.87 -5.80 14.05
N SER A 280 3.69 -6.65 15.06
CA SER A 280 3.26 -6.28 16.41
C SER A 280 4.43 -6.31 17.39
N LYS A 281 4.25 -5.71 18.57
CA LYS A 281 5.31 -5.48 19.57
C LYS A 281 6.04 -6.75 20.05
N ASP A 282 5.41 -7.92 19.92
CA ASP A 282 5.94 -9.20 20.41
C ASP A 282 6.51 -10.09 19.30
N ASP A 283 6.58 -9.59 18.06
CA ASP A 283 7.14 -10.32 16.92
C ASP A 283 8.67 -10.20 16.88
N ASN A 284 9.36 -11.32 16.74
CA ASN A 284 10.82 -11.34 16.58
C ASN A 284 11.19 -11.03 15.12
N ILE A 285 11.79 -9.86 14.89
CA ILE A 285 12.25 -9.42 13.56
C ILE A 285 13.76 -9.62 13.45
N THR A 286 14.20 -10.38 12.44
CA THR A 286 15.62 -10.53 12.09
C THR A 286 15.95 -9.59 10.93
N ILE A 287 16.83 -8.62 11.16
CA ILE A 287 17.27 -7.67 10.13
C ILE A 287 18.58 -8.19 9.54
N ASP A 288 18.54 -8.75 8.34
CA ASP A 288 19.73 -9.08 7.57
C ASP A 288 20.31 -7.80 6.95
N MET A 289 21.45 -7.36 7.48
CA MET A 289 22.24 -6.28 6.89
C MET A 289 22.94 -6.84 5.64
N ARG A 290 22.36 -6.65 4.45
CA ARG A 290 23.10 -6.86 3.20
C ARG A 290 24.19 -5.78 3.08
N GLU A 291 25.44 -6.19 3.31
CA GLU A 291 26.62 -5.40 2.98
C GLU A 291 26.77 -5.32 1.46
N ASP A 292 26.23 -4.28 0.84
CA ASP A 292 26.64 -3.89 -0.51
C ASP A 292 27.96 -3.13 -0.42
N SER A 293 29.07 -3.86 -0.53
CA SER A 293 30.39 -3.29 -0.83
C SER A 293 30.35 -2.64 -2.22
N PRO A 294 30.79 -1.38 -2.40
CA PRO A 294 30.97 -0.83 -3.72
C PRO A 294 32.24 -1.43 -4.34
N ALA A 295 32.06 -2.15 -5.45
CA ALA A 295 33.17 -2.51 -6.32
C ALA A 295 33.63 -1.27 -7.11
N LEU A 296 34.91 -0.93 -6.92
CA LEU A 296 35.78 0.05 -7.59
C LEU A 296 35.60 1.53 -7.25
#